data_AF-A0A162B7Y9-F1
#
_entry.id   AF-A0A162B7Y9-F1
#
_cell.length_a   1.000
_cell.length_b   1.000
_cell.length_c   1.000
_cell.angle_alpha   90.00
_cell.angle_beta   90.00
_cell.angle_gamma   90.00
#
_symmetry.space_group_name_H-M   'P 1'
#
loop_
_entity.id
_entity.type
_entity.pdbx_description
1 polymer ?
#
loop_
_entity_poly.entity_id
_entity_poly.type
_entity_poly.pdbx_seq_one_letter_code
_entity_poly.pdbx_strand_id
1 'polypeptide(L)'
;MVYKHLPAGSSVFIKSLILLSTIHFAATLNFSYNSFTPDDPEIEHDGDAFTSSGDIHITKSLNGQSALSSVGRVTYKEPLHLWDKASGNLTDFTTRFTFVIDSINETWYGDGIAFFLVPNGNELPLNATGGGVFGLTNDSQPTNITANKFVAVEFDVFGNAWDPIESVDVNEGTEHVGVDINSVRSEKTVPWVNASSSITNGWTNEAQISYASSSKILSVSFRTGINGKDLHQSFNFVVDLRDHLPDWVSVGFSASTGSTFSYNRIRSWEFNSSLESGEDKAAQTHPAADVPSQTDPTAEGLIPSKSKNNKMGLVVGLAVGGFLLVCAAGIYVILKKKKKKKKKEREENQNPICVEDDFMDDEFEKGTGPKKFSYNALAVATKENERELVKWVWELYGREQILEAADPKLSGDYDEYQMQQLMIVGLWCAHPDWTIRPSINQVIQILNFNAPLPALPTKMPVATYSMPSNLSSLSLEYVTAQRNQTQSSGYSNDTDSSLSASAARLNNAR
;
A
#
# COMPACT_ATOMS: atom_id res chain seq x y z
N MET A 1 11.07 -32.09 51.10
CA MET A 1 12.38 -31.61 50.61
C MET A 1 12.84 -32.59 49.54
N VAL A 2 12.95 -32.26 48.25
CA VAL A 2 13.76 -31.21 47.62
C VAL A 2 13.10 -30.86 46.28
N TYR A 3 12.56 -29.65 46.14
CA TYR A 3 12.27 -29.09 44.82
C TYR A 3 13.60 -28.57 44.25
N LYS A 4 14.09 -29.20 43.18
CA LYS A 4 15.25 -28.71 42.44
C LYS A 4 14.83 -27.47 41.67
N HIS A 5 15.19 -26.29 42.17
CA HIS A 5 15.20 -25.06 41.40
C HIS A 5 15.99 -25.29 40.11
N LEU A 6 15.36 -25.06 38.96
CA LEU A 6 16.11 -24.76 37.74
C LEU A 6 16.85 -23.43 37.98
N PRO A 7 18.14 -23.32 37.63
CA PRO A 7 18.87 -22.08 37.81
C PRO A 7 18.26 -20.98 36.92
N ALA A 8 17.95 -19.82 37.51
CA ALA A 8 17.35 -18.67 36.86
C ALA A 8 18.09 -18.22 35.56
N GLY A 9 19.37 -18.57 35.43
CA GLY A 9 20.16 -18.33 34.22
C GLY A 9 19.64 -19.02 32.95
N SER A 10 18.92 -20.15 33.06
CA SER A 10 18.37 -20.87 31.89
C SER A 10 17.25 -20.11 31.20
N SER A 11 16.43 -19.37 31.96
CA SER A 11 15.29 -18.60 31.45
C SER A 11 15.76 -17.34 30.70
N VAL A 12 16.78 -16.66 31.25
CA VAL A 12 17.41 -15.50 30.61
C VAL A 12 18.13 -15.90 29.32
N PHE A 13 18.84 -17.03 29.32
CA PHE A 13 19.49 -17.55 28.11
C PHE A 13 18.50 -17.90 27.01
N ILE A 14 17.37 -18.56 27.32
CA ILE A 14 16.35 -18.90 26.32
C ILE A 14 15.65 -17.64 25.78
N LYS A 15 15.33 -16.67 26.65
CA LYS A 15 14.75 -15.39 26.22
C LYS A 15 15.72 -14.57 25.35
N SER A 16 17.01 -14.56 25.69
CA SER A 16 18.06 -13.92 24.90
C SER A 16 18.27 -14.64 23.56
N LEU A 17 18.24 -15.98 23.55
CA LEU A 17 18.37 -16.78 22.32
C LEU A 17 17.18 -16.60 21.36
N ILE A 18 15.96 -16.41 21.89
CA ILE A 18 14.78 -16.05 21.10
C ILE A 18 14.91 -14.62 20.54
N LEU A 19 15.44 -13.67 21.33
CA LEU A 19 15.69 -12.29 20.91
C LEU A 19 16.76 -12.20 19.80
N LEU A 20 17.79 -13.06 19.84
CA LEU A 20 18.81 -13.16 18.80
C LEU A 20 18.29 -13.87 17.52
N SER A 21 17.27 -14.72 17.62
CA SER A 21 16.65 -15.38 16.46
C SER A 21 15.69 -14.48 15.66
N THR A 22 15.33 -13.32 16.20
CA THR A 22 14.45 -12.33 15.54
C THR A 22 15.22 -11.18 14.88
N ILE A 23 16.55 -11.16 14.97
CA ILE A 23 17.38 -10.22 14.22
C ILE A 23 17.43 -10.70 12.76
N HIS A 24 16.37 -10.44 12.01
CA HIS A 24 16.44 -10.45 10.56
C HIS A 24 17.26 -9.22 10.18
N PHE A 25 18.52 -9.42 9.81
CA PHE A 25 19.25 -8.39 9.08
C PHE A 25 18.43 -8.09 7.83
N ALA A 26 17.91 -6.87 7.70
CA ALA A 26 17.23 -6.45 6.49
C ALA A 26 18.22 -6.58 5.33
N ALA A 27 17.95 -7.52 4.44
CA ALA A 27 18.76 -7.68 3.25
C ALA A 27 18.43 -6.53 2.28
N THR A 28 19.47 -5.97 1.66
CA THR A 28 19.32 -5.05 0.53
C THR A 28 18.64 -5.78 -0.62
N LEU A 29 17.62 -5.18 -1.23
CA LEU A 29 16.98 -5.71 -2.44
C LEU A 29 17.70 -5.13 -3.65
N ASN A 30 18.28 -5.99 -4.49
CA ASN A 30 19.03 -5.55 -5.66
C ASN A 30 18.88 -6.53 -6.83
N PHE A 31 18.41 -6.04 -7.97
CA PHE A 31 18.31 -6.81 -9.20
C PHE A 31 18.41 -5.90 -10.43
N SER A 32 18.72 -6.49 -11.58
CA SER A 32 18.81 -5.78 -12.85
C SER A 32 18.47 -6.71 -14.01
N TYR A 33 17.44 -6.33 -14.77
CA TYR A 33 16.96 -7.01 -15.96
C TYR A 33 17.09 -6.10 -17.17
N ASN A 34 17.86 -6.55 -18.16
CA ASN A 34 17.94 -5.90 -19.48
C ASN A 34 17.06 -6.59 -20.53
N SER A 35 16.46 -7.73 -20.17
CA SER A 35 15.53 -8.53 -20.96
C SER A 35 14.87 -9.55 -20.05
N PHE A 36 13.66 -10.01 -20.39
CA PHE A 36 12.90 -10.97 -19.59
C PHE A 36 12.70 -12.31 -20.30
N THR A 37 12.63 -13.39 -19.52
CA THR A 37 12.32 -14.74 -20.01
C THR A 37 10.98 -15.25 -19.44
N PRO A 38 10.19 -16.02 -20.20
CA PRO A 38 8.88 -16.53 -19.73
C PRO A 38 8.91 -17.33 -18.43
N ASP A 39 9.99 -18.07 -18.17
CA ASP A 39 10.11 -18.98 -17.03
C ASP A 39 10.99 -18.42 -15.90
N ASP A 40 11.10 -17.08 -15.79
CA ASP A 40 11.88 -16.46 -14.72
C ASP A 40 11.18 -16.67 -13.36
N PRO A 41 11.77 -17.43 -12.42
CA PRO A 41 11.12 -17.76 -11.14
C PRO A 41 11.12 -16.59 -10.14
N GLU A 42 11.75 -15.47 -10.47
CA GLU A 42 11.84 -14.27 -9.62
C GLU A 42 10.84 -13.17 -10.04
N ILE A 43 10.16 -13.37 -11.17
CA ILE A 43 9.12 -12.46 -11.68
C ILE A 43 7.77 -13.17 -11.60
N GLU A 44 6.87 -12.64 -10.79
CA GLU A 44 5.52 -13.16 -10.61
C GLU A 44 4.53 -12.38 -11.47
N HIS A 45 3.73 -13.09 -12.28
CA HIS A 45 2.69 -12.50 -13.12
C HIS A 45 1.30 -12.81 -12.57
N ASP A 46 0.49 -11.78 -12.40
CA ASP A 46 -0.93 -11.84 -12.07
C ASP A 46 -1.78 -11.32 -13.24
N GLY A 47 -3.01 -11.83 -13.34
CA GLY A 47 -3.98 -11.42 -14.36
C GLY A 47 -3.52 -11.82 -15.77
N ASP A 48 -3.57 -10.87 -16.69
CA ASP A 48 -3.22 -11.08 -18.10
C ASP A 48 -1.73 -10.85 -18.41
N ALA A 49 -0.90 -10.55 -17.40
CA ALA A 49 0.51 -10.26 -17.63
C ALA A 49 1.29 -11.50 -18.08
N PHE A 50 2.22 -11.33 -19.02
CA PHE A 50 3.08 -12.40 -19.52
C PHE A 50 4.40 -11.85 -20.05
N THR A 51 5.41 -12.70 -20.17
CA THR A 51 6.69 -12.33 -20.79
C THR A 51 6.79 -12.93 -22.18
N SER A 52 7.24 -12.14 -23.16
CA SER A 52 7.48 -12.60 -24.53
C SER A 52 8.52 -11.72 -25.21
N SER A 53 9.33 -12.32 -26.08
CA SER A 53 10.28 -11.58 -26.95
C SER A 53 11.24 -10.64 -26.21
N GLY A 54 11.57 -10.96 -24.95
CA GLY A 54 12.46 -10.15 -24.12
C GLY A 54 11.77 -9.04 -23.32
N ASP A 55 10.47 -8.81 -23.52
CA ASP A 55 9.69 -7.80 -22.82
C ASP A 55 8.64 -8.46 -21.89
N ILE A 56 8.29 -7.79 -20.80
CA ILE A 56 7.07 -8.08 -20.03
C ILE A 56 5.92 -7.31 -20.67
N HIS A 57 4.85 -8.01 -21.02
CA HIS A 57 3.57 -7.43 -21.43
C HIS A 57 2.65 -7.45 -20.23
N ILE A 58 2.18 -6.29 -19.77
CA ILE A 58 1.33 -6.21 -18.57
C ILE A 58 -0.15 -6.43 -18.94
N THR A 59 -0.57 -5.94 -20.11
CA THR A 59 -1.91 -6.16 -20.66
C THR A 59 -1.86 -7.16 -21.82
N LYS A 60 -3.01 -7.74 -22.18
CA LYS A 60 -3.15 -8.62 -23.34
C LYS A 60 -2.54 -7.96 -24.58
N SER A 61 -1.55 -8.60 -25.20
CA SER A 61 -0.76 -7.98 -26.29
C SER A 61 -0.42 -8.93 -27.45
N LEU A 62 -1.05 -10.11 -27.53
CA LEU A 62 -0.79 -11.05 -28.61
C LEU A 62 -1.40 -10.56 -29.94
N ASN A 63 -0.69 -10.79 -31.05
CA ASN A 63 -1.10 -10.36 -32.39
C ASN A 63 -2.56 -10.74 -32.69
N GLY A 64 -3.38 -9.73 -32.99
CA GLY A 64 -4.80 -9.88 -33.34
C GLY A 64 -5.75 -10.02 -32.14
N GLN A 65 -5.25 -9.99 -30.90
CA GLN A 65 -6.08 -9.94 -29.70
C GLN A 65 -6.32 -8.50 -29.27
N SER A 66 -7.59 -8.19 -29.01
CA SER A 66 -8.00 -6.95 -28.39
C SER A 66 -7.54 -6.92 -26.94
N ALA A 67 -6.98 -5.79 -26.51
CA ALA A 67 -6.65 -5.55 -25.11
C ALA A 67 -7.83 -4.90 -24.36
N LEU A 68 -9.07 -5.00 -24.84
CA LEU A 68 -10.23 -4.51 -24.11
C LEU A 68 -10.40 -5.23 -22.77
N SER A 69 -10.69 -4.46 -21.71
CA SER A 69 -10.94 -5.01 -20.37
C SER A 69 -9.85 -5.98 -19.90
N SER A 70 -8.58 -5.59 -20.10
CA SER A 70 -7.42 -6.34 -19.64
C SER A 70 -6.91 -5.76 -18.34
N VAL A 71 -6.38 -6.61 -17.47
CA VAL A 71 -5.66 -6.19 -16.29
C VAL A 71 -4.53 -7.17 -16.04
N GLY A 72 -3.36 -6.65 -15.73
CA GLY A 72 -2.25 -7.48 -15.31
C GLY A 72 -1.34 -6.74 -14.37
N ARG A 73 -0.56 -7.54 -13.65
CA ARG A 73 0.39 -7.05 -12.66
C ARG A 73 1.60 -7.95 -12.65
N VAL A 74 2.77 -7.35 -12.50
CA VAL A 74 4.03 -8.08 -12.41
C VAL A 74 4.79 -7.61 -11.19
N THR A 75 5.22 -8.56 -10.37
CA THR A 75 5.82 -8.32 -9.06
C THR A 75 7.17 -9.00 -8.98
N TYR A 76 8.18 -8.34 -8.39
CA TYR A 76 9.42 -9.03 -8.01
C TYR A 76 9.17 -9.87 -6.77
N LYS A 77 9.55 -11.15 -6.82
CA LYS A 77 9.19 -12.15 -5.81
C LYS A 77 9.67 -11.84 -4.40
N GLU A 78 10.90 -11.33 -4.26
CA GLU A 78 11.43 -11.00 -2.94
C GLU A 78 10.90 -9.63 -2.48
N PRO A 79 10.25 -9.54 -1.30
CA PRO A 79 9.68 -8.29 -0.83
C PRO A 79 10.77 -7.32 -0.34
N LEU A 80 10.50 -6.03 -0.46
CA LEU A 80 11.30 -4.97 0.11
C LEU A 80 10.95 -4.78 1.59
N HIS A 81 11.95 -4.85 2.47
CA HIS A 81 11.84 -4.30 3.82
C HIS A 81 11.93 -2.78 3.73
N LEU A 82 10.79 -2.11 3.69
CA LEU A 82 10.67 -0.68 3.45
C LEU A 82 11.07 0.14 4.67
N TRP A 83 10.75 -0.32 5.88
CA TRP A 83 11.14 0.33 7.12
C TRP A 83 11.15 -0.65 8.29
N ASP A 84 12.05 -0.41 9.24
CA ASP A 84 12.15 -1.23 10.44
C ASP A 84 11.21 -0.73 11.54
N LYS A 85 10.36 -1.61 12.08
CA LYS A 85 9.39 -1.26 13.13
C LYS A 85 10.01 -0.80 14.45
N ALA A 86 11.20 -1.31 14.79
CA ALA A 86 11.81 -1.04 16.09
C ALA A 86 12.51 0.33 16.13
N SER A 87 13.29 0.63 15.10
CA SER A 87 14.03 1.89 14.95
C SER A 87 13.21 2.99 14.27
N GLY A 88 12.20 2.60 13.47
CA GLY A 88 11.50 3.50 12.56
C GLY A 88 12.32 3.89 11.34
N ASN A 89 13.52 3.33 11.13
CA ASN A 89 14.37 3.68 10.00
C ASN A 89 13.74 3.22 8.68
N LEU A 90 13.70 4.12 7.71
CA LEU A 90 13.26 3.86 6.34
C LEU A 90 14.45 3.44 5.47
N THR A 91 14.16 2.62 4.47
CA THR A 91 15.11 2.18 3.46
C THR A 91 15.16 3.18 2.31
N ASP A 92 16.37 3.55 1.86
CA ASP A 92 16.54 4.26 0.59
C ASP A 92 16.34 3.28 -0.57
N PHE A 93 15.70 3.71 -1.65
CA PHE A 93 15.65 2.90 -2.86
C PHE A 93 15.78 3.72 -4.13
N THR A 94 16.22 3.07 -5.20
CA THR A 94 16.19 3.59 -6.55
C THR A 94 15.76 2.47 -7.49
N THR A 95 14.84 2.76 -8.39
CA THR A 95 14.49 1.91 -9.51
C THR A 95 14.63 2.67 -10.81
N ARG A 96 15.05 1.99 -11.86
CA ARG A 96 15.01 2.49 -13.23
C ARG A 96 14.43 1.42 -14.13
N PHE A 97 13.64 1.83 -15.09
CA PHE A 97 13.05 0.91 -16.05
C PHE A 97 12.85 1.61 -17.38
N THR A 98 12.86 0.80 -18.45
CA THR A 98 12.41 1.25 -19.76
C THR A 98 11.10 0.57 -20.11
N PHE A 99 10.20 1.33 -20.71
CA PHE A 99 8.84 0.88 -20.98
C PHE A 99 8.31 1.45 -22.28
N VAL A 100 7.25 0.82 -22.79
CA VAL A 100 6.55 1.24 -24.00
C VAL A 100 5.06 1.23 -23.68
N ILE A 101 4.38 2.32 -24.05
CA ILE A 101 2.93 2.39 -24.21
C ILE A 101 2.72 2.59 -25.70
N ASP A 102 2.05 1.64 -26.36
CA ASP A 102 1.90 1.63 -27.81
C ASP A 102 0.42 1.51 -28.20
N SER A 103 -0.10 2.51 -28.89
CA SER A 103 -1.47 2.52 -29.41
C SER A 103 -1.58 1.96 -30.84
N ILE A 104 -0.47 1.52 -31.44
CA ILE A 104 -0.39 1.02 -32.83
C ILE A 104 -0.93 2.07 -33.82
N ASN A 105 -0.44 3.31 -33.69
CA ASN A 105 -0.85 4.47 -34.48
C ASN A 105 -2.33 4.89 -34.34
N GLU A 106 -3.05 4.40 -33.32
CA GLU A 106 -4.40 4.88 -33.02
C GLU A 106 -4.35 6.26 -32.34
N THR A 107 -5.38 7.06 -32.56
CA THR A 107 -5.49 8.41 -31.94
C THR A 107 -6.38 8.42 -30.70
N TRP A 108 -7.08 7.31 -30.44
CA TRP A 108 -7.92 7.08 -29.28
C TRP A 108 -7.37 5.86 -28.54
N TYR A 109 -6.80 6.10 -27.37
CA TYR A 109 -6.04 5.10 -26.65
C TYR A 109 -6.19 5.32 -25.14
N GLY A 110 -5.75 4.34 -24.35
CA GLY A 110 -5.76 4.39 -22.89
C GLY A 110 -5.03 3.16 -22.31
N ASP A 111 -4.89 2.98 -21.02
CA ASP A 111 -5.13 3.97 -19.98
C ASP A 111 -3.78 4.38 -19.36
N GLY A 112 -2.84 3.44 -19.22
CA GLY A 112 -1.45 3.75 -18.87
C GLY A 112 -0.79 2.61 -18.09
N ILE A 113 0.26 2.94 -17.35
CA ILE A 113 1.05 2.01 -16.55
C ILE A 113 1.48 2.64 -15.23
N ALA A 114 1.52 1.86 -14.15
CA ALA A 114 1.97 2.33 -12.85
C ALA A 114 3.09 1.43 -12.29
N PHE A 115 4.16 2.04 -11.78
CA PHE A 115 5.09 1.38 -10.86
C PHE A 115 4.54 1.51 -9.44
N PHE A 116 4.44 0.41 -8.69
CA PHE A 116 3.80 0.42 -7.37
C PHE A 116 4.68 -0.15 -6.25
N LEU A 117 4.33 0.26 -5.04
CA LEU A 117 4.61 -0.40 -3.78
C LEU A 117 3.27 -0.76 -3.12
N VAL A 118 3.07 -2.03 -2.78
CA VAL A 118 1.85 -2.55 -2.12
C VAL A 118 2.23 -3.40 -0.91
N PRO A 119 1.34 -3.57 0.09
CA PRO A 119 1.56 -4.53 1.17
C PRO A 119 2.00 -5.90 0.64
N ASN A 120 3.00 -6.51 1.27
CA ASN A 120 3.46 -7.84 0.85
C ASN A 120 2.31 -8.86 0.93
N GLY A 121 2.12 -9.65 -0.14
CA GLY A 121 1.00 -10.58 -0.29
C GLY A 121 -0.32 -9.92 -0.70
N ASN A 122 -0.32 -8.65 -1.11
CA ASN A 122 -1.50 -8.01 -1.69
C ASN A 122 -1.85 -8.67 -3.04
N GLU A 123 -3.08 -9.14 -3.19
CA GLU A 123 -3.59 -9.75 -4.43
C GLU A 123 -4.03 -8.68 -5.44
N LEU A 124 -4.23 -9.07 -6.69
CA LEU A 124 -4.78 -8.20 -7.72
C LEU A 124 -6.25 -7.89 -7.35
N PRO A 125 -6.69 -6.62 -7.31
CA PRO A 125 -8.07 -6.29 -7.00
C PRO A 125 -9.05 -6.93 -7.98
N LEU A 126 -10.16 -7.44 -7.46
CA LEU A 126 -11.28 -7.88 -8.29
C LEU A 126 -11.89 -6.69 -9.02
N ASN A 127 -12.40 -6.90 -10.24
CA ASN A 127 -13.01 -5.88 -11.08
C ASN A 127 -12.13 -4.62 -11.18
N ALA A 128 -10.97 -4.79 -11.82
CA ALA A 128 -9.98 -3.73 -12.02
C ALA A 128 -9.67 -3.53 -13.52
N THR A 129 -10.67 -3.75 -14.37
CA THR A 129 -10.57 -3.69 -15.84
C THR A 129 -11.17 -2.40 -16.40
N GLY A 130 -11.37 -1.39 -15.55
CA GLY A 130 -11.91 -0.09 -15.91
C GLY A 130 -10.94 0.79 -16.69
N GLY A 131 -9.67 0.40 -16.81
CA GLY A 131 -8.65 1.20 -17.49
C GLY A 131 -7.88 2.10 -16.52
N GLY A 132 -8.43 3.29 -16.23
CA GLY A 132 -7.82 4.29 -15.34
C GLY A 132 -7.60 3.91 -13.87
N VAL A 133 -7.76 2.63 -13.52
CA VAL A 133 -7.42 2.10 -12.19
C VAL A 133 -6.08 1.36 -12.15
N PHE A 134 -5.47 1.13 -13.32
CA PHE A 134 -4.18 0.46 -13.51
C PHE A 134 -4.04 -0.93 -12.87
N GLY A 135 -5.11 -1.59 -12.44
CA GLY A 135 -5.02 -2.80 -11.63
C GLY A 135 -4.62 -2.58 -10.17
N LEU A 136 -4.66 -1.34 -9.66
CA LEU A 136 -4.33 -0.96 -8.29
C LEU A 136 -5.55 -0.87 -7.37
N THR A 137 -6.72 -0.65 -7.94
CA THR A 137 -7.98 -0.50 -7.20
C THR A 137 -9.13 -1.23 -7.88
N ASN A 138 -10.24 -1.39 -7.14
CA ASN A 138 -11.49 -1.84 -7.73
C ASN A 138 -12.16 -0.68 -8.48
N ASP A 139 -12.73 -0.96 -9.66
CA ASP A 139 -13.42 -0.01 -10.54
C ASP A 139 -14.54 0.77 -9.84
N SER A 140 -15.15 0.19 -8.79
CA SER A 140 -16.24 0.84 -8.03
C SER A 140 -15.73 1.78 -6.92
N GLN A 141 -14.44 1.71 -6.57
CA GLN A 141 -13.85 2.49 -5.47
C GLN A 141 -12.44 3.03 -5.80
N PRO A 142 -12.23 3.67 -6.97
CA PRO A 142 -10.91 4.07 -7.46
C PRO A 142 -10.20 5.07 -6.52
N THR A 143 -10.96 5.94 -5.87
CA THR A 143 -10.45 7.04 -5.04
C THR A 143 -10.67 6.83 -3.53
N ASN A 144 -11.05 5.61 -3.12
CA ASN A 144 -11.31 5.31 -1.70
C ASN A 144 -10.01 5.04 -0.93
N ILE A 145 -9.42 6.09 -0.36
CA ILE A 145 -8.16 6.06 0.42
C ILE A 145 -8.14 5.10 1.62
N THR A 146 -9.31 4.68 2.12
CA THR A 146 -9.39 3.74 3.26
C THR A 146 -9.40 2.29 2.78
N ALA A 147 -10.05 2.01 1.65
CA ALA A 147 -10.15 0.68 1.07
C ALA A 147 -8.86 0.26 0.36
N ASN A 148 -8.15 1.22 -0.23
CA ASN A 148 -6.96 0.96 -1.02
C ASN A 148 -5.69 1.15 -0.18
N LYS A 149 -4.65 0.37 -0.49
CA LYS A 149 -3.35 0.40 0.20
C LYS A 149 -2.22 0.25 -0.81
N PHE A 150 -1.72 1.38 -1.31
CA PHE A 150 -0.61 1.42 -2.25
C PHE A 150 0.03 2.80 -2.31
N VAL A 151 1.28 2.84 -2.76
CA VAL A 151 1.92 4.06 -3.29
C VAL A 151 2.35 3.73 -4.71
N ALA A 152 2.04 4.59 -5.67
CA ALA A 152 2.42 4.36 -7.06
C ALA A 152 2.94 5.62 -7.75
N VAL A 153 3.71 5.40 -8.81
CA VAL A 153 4.03 6.41 -9.81
C VAL A 153 3.36 5.98 -11.10
N GLU A 154 2.37 6.74 -11.54
CA GLU A 154 1.57 6.47 -12.74
C GLU A 154 2.12 7.23 -13.95
N PHE A 155 1.98 6.62 -15.12
CA PHE A 155 2.18 7.22 -16.43
C PHE A 155 0.85 7.09 -17.16
N ASP A 156 0.00 8.09 -16.96
CA ASP A 156 -1.39 8.11 -17.41
C ASP A 156 -1.48 8.77 -18.79
N VAL A 157 -2.21 8.10 -19.68
CA VAL A 157 -2.43 8.53 -21.06
C VAL A 157 -3.91 8.67 -21.40
N PHE A 158 -4.79 8.60 -20.40
CA PHE A 158 -6.25 8.73 -20.57
C PHE A 158 -6.87 9.63 -19.51
N GLY A 159 -7.79 10.50 -19.92
CA GLY A 159 -8.44 11.44 -19.00
C GLY A 159 -9.71 10.87 -18.35
N ASN A 160 -9.65 10.55 -17.07
CA ASN A 160 -10.78 10.27 -16.20
C ASN A 160 -11.23 11.52 -15.43
N ALA A 161 -12.37 11.40 -14.73
CA ALA A 161 -12.98 12.50 -13.99
C ALA A 161 -12.17 12.93 -12.73
N TRP A 162 -11.17 12.14 -12.33
CA TRP A 162 -10.29 12.46 -11.20
C TRP A 162 -8.97 13.11 -11.62
N ASP A 163 -8.64 13.08 -12.90
CA ASP A 163 -7.38 13.56 -13.42
C ASP A 163 -7.33 15.09 -13.50
N PRO A 164 -6.13 15.68 -13.50
CA PRO A 164 -5.97 17.11 -13.59
C PRO A 164 -6.64 17.66 -14.86
N ILE A 165 -7.50 18.66 -14.68
CA ILE A 165 -8.00 19.50 -15.76
C ILE A 165 -7.02 20.67 -15.92
N GLU A 166 -5.75 20.37 -16.15
CA GLU A 166 -4.73 21.42 -16.38
C GLU A 166 -4.21 21.34 -17.81
N SER A 167 -5.09 21.59 -18.77
CA SER A 167 -4.67 22.28 -19.99
C SER A 167 -5.68 23.39 -20.33
N VAL A 168 -5.21 24.62 -20.14
CA VAL A 168 -5.81 25.83 -20.73
C VAL A 168 -5.56 25.85 -22.24
N ASP A 169 -4.67 24.99 -22.74
CA ASP A 169 -4.47 24.72 -24.15
C ASP A 169 -5.25 23.47 -24.56
N VAL A 170 -6.32 23.66 -25.33
CA VAL A 170 -7.17 22.60 -25.92
C VAL A 170 -6.42 21.60 -26.83
N ASN A 171 -5.09 21.72 -26.93
CA ASN A 171 -4.20 20.91 -27.76
C ASN A 171 -3.20 20.08 -26.93
N GLU A 172 -3.08 20.29 -25.63
CA GLU A 172 -2.29 19.44 -24.72
C GLU A 172 -3.28 18.57 -23.93
N GLY A 173 -3.19 17.25 -24.09
CA GLY A 173 -4.17 16.32 -23.52
C GLY A 173 -4.01 16.13 -22.01
N THR A 174 -4.73 15.16 -21.46
CA THR A 174 -4.72 14.82 -20.03
C THR A 174 -3.56 13.91 -19.65
N GLU A 175 -2.61 13.66 -20.56
CA GLU A 175 -1.50 12.74 -20.29
C GLU A 175 -0.54 13.34 -19.26
N HIS A 176 -0.25 12.56 -18.21
CA HIS A 176 0.53 13.04 -17.08
C HIS A 176 1.33 11.93 -16.41
N VAL A 177 2.31 12.35 -15.60
CA VAL A 177 3.01 11.47 -14.67
C VAL A 177 2.64 11.89 -13.26
N GLY A 178 2.16 10.93 -12.47
CA GLY A 178 1.51 11.17 -11.19
C GLY A 178 2.15 10.41 -10.03
N VAL A 179 1.87 10.85 -8.80
CA VAL A 179 2.17 10.11 -7.56
C VAL A 179 0.87 9.86 -6.82
N ASP A 180 0.55 8.59 -6.69
CA ASP A 180 -0.68 8.10 -6.08
C ASP A 180 -0.43 7.59 -4.67
N ILE A 181 -1.31 7.98 -3.75
CA ILE A 181 -1.28 7.52 -2.36
C ILE A 181 -2.65 6.97 -2.00
N ASN A 182 -2.79 5.64 -2.01
CA ASN A 182 -4.04 4.93 -1.71
C ASN A 182 -5.25 5.33 -2.59
N SER A 183 -5.03 6.00 -3.70
CA SER A 183 -6.07 6.52 -4.59
C SER A 183 -5.44 6.78 -5.94
N VAL A 184 -6.15 6.45 -7.02
CA VAL A 184 -5.71 6.76 -8.40
C VAL A 184 -5.93 8.23 -8.77
N ARG A 185 -6.53 9.00 -7.86
CA ARG A 185 -6.39 10.46 -7.90
C ARG A 185 -5.03 10.81 -7.31
N SER A 186 -4.09 11.16 -8.19
CA SER A 186 -2.75 11.64 -7.84
C SER A 186 -2.75 12.77 -6.80
N GLU A 187 -1.83 12.70 -5.85
CA GLU A 187 -1.49 13.79 -4.92
C GLU A 187 -0.62 14.86 -5.60
N LYS A 188 0.12 14.47 -6.63
CA LYS A 188 0.93 15.36 -7.45
C LYS A 188 1.04 14.83 -8.87
N THR A 189 0.82 15.70 -9.85
CA THR A 189 1.00 15.39 -11.27
C THR A 189 1.96 16.38 -11.94
N VAL A 190 2.53 15.96 -13.06
CA VAL A 190 3.23 16.81 -14.03
C VAL A 190 2.76 16.42 -15.43
N PRO A 191 2.41 17.37 -16.32
CA PRO A 191 2.06 17.07 -17.70
C PRO A 191 3.14 16.25 -18.40
N TRP A 192 2.76 15.19 -19.11
CA TRP A 192 3.70 14.37 -19.85
C TRP A 192 3.91 14.93 -21.26
N VAL A 193 4.83 15.90 -21.38
CA VAL A 193 5.14 16.51 -22.69
C VAL A 193 5.59 15.46 -23.72
N ASN A 194 4.99 15.52 -24.91
CA ASN A 194 5.17 14.60 -26.04
C ASN A 194 4.67 13.15 -25.81
N ALA A 195 3.86 12.91 -24.76
CA ALA A 195 3.21 11.62 -24.54
C ALA A 195 2.51 11.12 -25.81
N SER A 196 1.60 11.90 -26.40
CA SER A 196 0.82 11.45 -27.56
C SER A 196 1.69 10.99 -28.74
N SER A 197 2.82 11.66 -29.01
CA SER A 197 3.78 11.21 -30.03
C SER A 197 4.46 9.90 -29.64
N SER A 198 4.85 9.74 -28.37
CA SER A 198 5.41 8.48 -27.88
C SER A 198 4.42 7.33 -27.98
N ILE A 199 3.16 7.55 -27.58
CA ILE A 199 2.13 6.52 -27.53
C ILE A 199 1.70 6.10 -28.93
N THR A 200 1.51 7.05 -29.85
CA THR A 200 1.14 6.76 -31.24
C THR A 200 2.21 5.99 -31.98
N ASN A 201 3.49 6.25 -31.70
CA ASN A 201 4.61 5.62 -32.39
C ASN A 201 5.25 4.45 -31.61
N GLY A 202 4.73 4.08 -30.44
CA GLY A 202 5.29 3.02 -29.61
C GLY A 202 6.75 3.24 -29.21
N TRP A 203 7.13 4.49 -28.91
CA TRP A 203 8.51 4.81 -28.54
C TRP A 203 8.90 4.23 -27.17
N THR A 204 10.18 3.90 -27.02
CA THR A 204 10.73 3.51 -25.72
C THR A 204 10.94 4.74 -24.84
N ASN A 205 10.39 4.68 -23.64
CA ASN A 205 10.55 5.65 -22.57
C ASN A 205 11.44 5.08 -21.47
N GLU A 206 12.06 5.95 -20.68
CA GLU A 206 12.80 5.56 -19.46
C GLU A 206 12.26 6.34 -18.29
N ALA A 207 12.17 5.69 -17.13
CA ALA A 207 11.92 6.35 -15.87
C ALA A 207 12.92 5.89 -14.81
N GLN A 208 13.25 6.80 -13.90
CA GLN A 208 13.97 6.53 -12.68
C GLN A 208 13.20 7.14 -11.51
N ILE A 209 12.88 6.30 -10.53
CA ILE A 209 12.21 6.69 -9.28
C ILE A 209 13.19 6.41 -8.15
N SER A 210 13.40 7.39 -7.28
CA SER A 210 14.29 7.25 -6.12
C SER A 210 13.65 7.84 -4.88
N TYR A 211 13.83 7.16 -3.75
CA TYR A 211 13.36 7.60 -2.45
C TYR A 211 14.53 7.82 -1.50
N ALA A 212 14.68 9.05 -1.03
CA ALA A 212 15.68 9.44 -0.04
C ALA A 212 15.02 9.50 1.34
N SER A 213 15.18 8.45 2.13
CA SER A 213 14.60 8.23 3.46
C SER A 213 14.91 9.35 4.45
N SER A 214 16.14 9.87 4.44
CA SER A 214 16.60 10.96 5.31
C SER A 214 15.81 12.25 5.13
N SER A 215 15.39 12.54 3.89
CA SER A 215 14.60 13.73 3.53
C SER A 215 13.12 13.44 3.27
N LYS A 216 12.73 12.16 3.22
CA LYS A 216 11.38 11.70 2.83
C LYS A 216 10.95 12.21 1.46
N ILE A 217 11.89 12.24 0.51
CA ILE A 217 11.66 12.76 -0.85
C ILE A 217 11.62 11.58 -1.81
N LEU A 218 10.48 11.43 -2.49
CA LEU A 218 10.33 10.61 -3.69
C LEU A 218 10.61 11.49 -4.91
N SER A 219 11.68 11.19 -5.64
CA SER A 219 12.09 11.87 -6.87
C SER A 219 11.74 11.01 -8.07
N VAL A 220 11.00 11.56 -9.01
CA VAL A 220 10.60 10.91 -10.27
C VAL A 220 11.27 11.66 -11.41
N SER A 221 12.01 10.95 -12.26
CA SER A 221 12.58 11.48 -13.50
C SER A 221 12.25 10.55 -14.66
N PHE A 222 11.95 11.10 -15.82
CA PHE A 222 11.54 10.33 -16.97
C PHE A 222 11.97 10.99 -18.28
N ARG A 223 12.15 10.14 -19.30
CA ARG A 223 12.61 10.51 -20.64
C ARG A 223 11.70 9.92 -21.68
N THR A 224 11.32 10.74 -22.64
CA THR A 224 10.45 10.34 -23.75
C THR A 224 11.23 10.16 -25.04
N GLY A 225 10.94 9.06 -25.74
CA GLY A 225 11.41 8.87 -27.10
C GLY A 225 12.92 8.67 -27.22
N ILE A 226 13.49 7.80 -26.38
CA ILE A 226 14.87 7.35 -26.51
C ILE A 226 15.02 6.84 -27.95
N ASN A 227 15.86 7.52 -28.75
CA ASN A 227 16.13 7.33 -30.20
C ASN A 227 15.46 8.32 -31.19
N GLY A 228 14.72 9.35 -30.76
CA GLY A 228 14.06 10.27 -31.69
C GLY A 228 14.06 11.75 -31.30
N LYS A 229 13.67 12.07 -30.06
CA LYS A 229 13.58 13.45 -29.51
C LYS A 229 13.64 13.39 -27.97
N ASP A 230 14.80 13.11 -27.42
CA ASP A 230 15.01 12.97 -25.98
C ASP A 230 14.56 14.23 -25.23
N LEU A 231 13.47 14.12 -24.47
CA LEU A 231 13.01 15.15 -23.54
C LEU A 231 13.04 14.58 -22.12
N HIS A 232 13.74 15.27 -21.22
CA HIS A 232 13.84 14.89 -19.82
C HIS A 232 12.93 15.76 -18.95
N GLN A 233 12.14 15.11 -18.10
CA GLN A 233 11.26 15.75 -17.13
C GLN A 233 11.48 15.12 -15.76
N SER A 234 11.31 15.90 -14.69
CA SER A 234 11.45 15.39 -13.34
C SER A 234 10.71 16.23 -12.31
N PHE A 235 10.28 15.60 -11.23
CA PHE A 235 9.69 16.28 -10.08
C PHE A 235 9.93 15.51 -8.78
N ASN A 236 9.77 16.20 -7.66
CA ASN A 236 9.91 15.65 -6.32
C ASN A 236 8.57 15.69 -5.58
N PHE A 237 8.33 14.72 -4.72
CA PHE A 237 7.18 14.63 -3.84
C PHE A 237 7.64 14.26 -2.43
N VAL A 238 7.20 15.01 -1.42
CA VAL A 238 7.56 14.77 -0.02
C VAL A 238 6.53 13.83 0.57
N VAL A 239 6.95 12.63 1.00
CA VAL A 239 6.05 11.61 1.53
C VAL A 239 6.79 10.74 2.55
N ASP A 240 6.16 10.51 3.69
CA ASP A 240 6.63 9.51 4.65
C ASP A 240 5.96 8.17 4.33
N LEU A 241 6.68 7.25 3.69
CA LEU A 241 6.08 5.99 3.24
C LEU A 241 5.54 5.12 4.38
N ARG A 242 5.98 5.34 5.63
CA ARG A 242 5.50 4.63 6.83
C ARG A 242 4.05 4.94 7.16
N ASP A 243 3.57 6.11 6.76
CA ASP A 243 2.19 6.55 7.01
C ASP A 243 1.19 5.82 6.11
N HIS A 244 1.67 5.14 5.07
CA HIS A 244 0.83 4.55 4.01
C HIS A 244 1.09 3.05 3.80
N LEU A 245 2.30 2.57 4.08
CA LEU A 245 2.73 1.21 3.77
C LEU A 245 3.28 0.47 5.00
N PRO A 246 3.08 -0.86 5.09
CA PRO A 246 3.71 -1.68 6.12
C PRO A 246 5.22 -1.79 5.94
N ASP A 247 5.89 -2.40 6.92
CA ASP A 247 7.34 -2.65 6.92
C ASP A 247 7.81 -3.52 5.76
N TRP A 248 6.96 -4.44 5.28
CA TRP A 248 7.25 -5.30 4.12
C TRP A 248 6.30 -5.00 2.97
N VAL A 249 6.87 -4.66 1.81
CA VAL A 249 6.11 -4.33 0.60
C VAL A 249 6.60 -5.14 -0.58
N SER A 250 5.68 -5.39 -1.52
CA SER A 250 6.00 -5.90 -2.85
C SER A 250 6.16 -4.71 -3.81
N VAL A 251 7.10 -4.83 -4.75
CA VAL A 251 7.35 -3.83 -5.80
C VAL A 251 7.07 -4.43 -7.16
N GLY A 252 6.52 -3.63 -8.07
CA GLY A 252 6.12 -4.14 -9.38
C GLY A 252 5.51 -3.10 -10.29
N PHE A 253 4.92 -3.59 -11.38
CA PHE A 253 4.18 -2.79 -12.36
C PHE A 253 2.78 -3.33 -12.57
N SER A 254 1.82 -2.44 -12.75
CA SER A 254 0.44 -2.81 -13.07
C SER A 254 -0.10 -1.91 -14.17
N ALA A 255 -1.05 -2.46 -14.93
CA ALA A 255 -1.79 -1.73 -15.93
C ALA A 255 -3.15 -2.39 -16.10
N SER A 256 -4.15 -1.59 -16.45
CA SER A 256 -5.41 -2.08 -16.97
C SER A 256 -5.88 -1.24 -18.14
N THR A 257 -6.81 -1.79 -18.89
CA THR A 257 -7.36 -1.21 -20.10
C THR A 257 -8.87 -1.31 -20.05
N GLY A 258 -9.55 -0.24 -20.45
CA GLY A 258 -11.00 -0.15 -20.43
C GLY A 258 -11.65 -0.42 -21.79
N SER A 259 -12.52 0.52 -22.19
CA SER A 259 -13.17 0.54 -23.51
C SER A 259 -12.26 1.05 -24.64
N THR A 260 -11.16 1.69 -24.25
CA THR A 260 -10.01 2.07 -25.07
C THR A 260 -8.78 1.37 -24.50
N PHE A 261 -7.72 1.23 -25.29
CA PHE A 261 -6.52 0.54 -24.82
C PHE A 261 -5.26 0.95 -25.59
N SER A 262 -4.13 0.58 -25.01
CA SER A 262 -2.77 0.65 -25.50
C SER A 262 -2.06 -0.59 -24.96
N TYR A 263 -1.02 -1.00 -25.66
CA TYR A 263 -0.19 -2.12 -25.24
C TYR A 263 0.91 -1.62 -24.31
N ASN A 264 0.90 -2.11 -23.06
CA ASN A 264 1.82 -1.69 -22.01
C ASN A 264 2.91 -2.75 -21.83
N ARG A 265 4.17 -2.36 -21.99
CA ARG A 265 5.33 -3.26 -21.91
C ARG A 265 6.47 -2.69 -21.08
N ILE A 266 7.14 -3.54 -20.31
CA ILE A 266 8.42 -3.25 -19.65
C ILE A 266 9.54 -3.97 -20.40
N ARG A 267 10.61 -3.25 -20.75
CA ARG A 267 11.75 -3.77 -21.53
C ARG A 267 13.00 -3.97 -20.67
N SER A 268 13.16 -3.16 -19.63
CA SER A 268 14.20 -3.33 -18.63
C SER A 268 13.72 -2.88 -17.26
N TRP A 269 14.29 -3.45 -16.20
CA TRP A 269 13.98 -3.09 -14.83
C TRP A 269 15.18 -3.33 -13.92
N GLU A 270 15.67 -2.28 -13.28
CA GLU A 270 16.63 -2.35 -12.18
C GLU A 270 16.01 -1.78 -10.91
N PHE A 271 16.40 -2.37 -9.78
CA PHE A 271 16.00 -1.91 -8.46
C PHE A 271 17.18 -2.09 -7.51
N ASN A 272 17.40 -1.10 -6.65
CA ASN A 272 18.42 -1.13 -5.62
C ASN A 272 17.87 -0.50 -4.34
N SER A 273 18.08 -1.14 -3.20
CA SER A 273 17.80 -0.56 -1.89
C SER A 273 18.94 -0.72 -0.90
N SER A 274 19.04 0.24 0.02
CA SER A 274 19.98 0.20 1.14
C SER A 274 19.26 0.51 2.45
N LEU A 275 19.33 -0.40 3.42
CA LEU A 275 18.93 -0.10 4.79
C LEU A 275 20.13 0.57 5.49
N GLU A 276 20.01 1.82 5.94
CA GLU A 276 21.00 2.40 6.85
C GLU A 276 20.96 1.62 8.18
N SER A 277 21.85 0.64 8.35
CA SER A 277 22.14 0.08 9.67
C SER A 277 22.87 1.15 10.47
N GLY A 278 22.21 1.72 11.48
CA GLY A 278 22.69 2.85 12.28
C GLY A 278 23.92 2.61 13.17
N GLU A 279 24.81 1.66 12.86
CA GLU A 279 25.98 1.34 13.69
C GLU A 279 27.28 2.07 13.29
N ASP A 280 27.34 2.75 12.13
CA ASP A 280 28.61 3.35 11.67
C ASP A 280 28.78 4.87 11.92
N LYS A 281 27.83 5.53 12.61
CA LYS A 281 27.94 6.99 12.89
C LYS A 281 28.63 7.34 14.22
N ALA A 282 29.39 6.42 14.81
CA ALA A 282 30.13 6.67 16.06
C ALA A 282 31.65 6.46 15.93
N ALA A 283 32.29 6.91 14.86
CA ALA A 283 33.75 7.05 14.83
C ALA A 283 34.24 8.03 13.76
N GLN A 284 33.92 9.32 13.89
CA GLN A 284 34.74 10.39 13.31
C GLN A 284 34.41 11.76 13.92
N THR A 285 34.86 11.96 15.15
CA THR A 285 35.17 13.29 15.68
C THR A 285 36.68 13.43 15.74
N HIS A 286 37.27 14.28 14.89
CA HIS A 286 38.08 15.43 15.31
C HIS A 286 38.69 16.19 14.10
N PRO A 287 38.75 17.54 14.13
CA PRO A 287 39.19 18.39 13.03
C PRO A 287 40.65 18.91 13.19
N ALA A 288 41.34 19.13 12.07
CA ALA A 288 42.42 20.13 11.86
C ALA A 288 42.92 20.00 10.41
N ALA A 289 42.66 20.96 9.52
CA ALA A 289 43.41 22.21 9.26
C ALA A 289 44.57 22.05 8.23
N ASP A 290 44.35 22.68 7.07
CA ASP A 290 45.24 23.34 6.08
C ASP A 290 46.71 22.91 5.88
N VAL A 291 47.07 22.63 4.61
CA VAL A 291 47.91 23.47 3.71
C VAL A 291 48.30 22.66 2.43
N PRO A 292 48.31 23.26 1.21
CA PRO A 292 48.50 22.54 -0.06
C PRO A 292 49.93 22.64 -0.63
N SER A 293 50.34 21.68 -1.47
CA SER A 293 51.30 21.96 -2.56
C SER A 293 51.29 20.90 -3.67
N GLN A 294 51.35 21.41 -4.91
CA GLN A 294 51.37 20.73 -6.21
C GLN A 294 52.64 19.89 -6.46
N THR A 295 52.51 18.80 -7.23
CA THR A 295 53.19 18.59 -8.53
C THR A 295 52.74 17.27 -9.18
N ASP A 296 52.25 17.37 -10.41
CA ASP A 296 52.04 16.31 -11.42
C ASP A 296 53.32 16.14 -12.29
N PRO A 297 53.44 15.20 -13.26
CA PRO A 297 52.82 13.87 -13.41
C PRO A 297 53.87 12.77 -13.77
N THR A 298 53.39 11.54 -14.03
CA THR A 298 53.69 10.64 -15.20
C THR A 298 54.05 9.17 -14.87
N ALA A 299 53.31 8.27 -15.56
CA ALA A 299 53.62 6.90 -16.02
C ALA A 299 53.47 5.68 -15.09
N GLU A 300 52.32 5.01 -15.29
CA GLU A 300 52.09 3.57 -15.55
C GLU A 300 53.04 2.48 -15.00
N GLY A 301 52.43 1.46 -14.36
CA GLY A 301 53.04 0.14 -14.17
C GLY A 301 52.27 -0.76 -13.20
N LEU A 302 51.42 -1.64 -13.75
CA LEU A 302 50.67 -2.71 -13.07
C LEU A 302 51.55 -3.64 -12.20
N ILE A 303 51.03 -4.09 -11.04
CA ILE A 303 51.02 -5.47 -10.47
C ILE A 303 50.43 -5.44 -9.02
N PRO A 304 49.73 -6.50 -8.56
CA PRO A 304 48.54 -6.40 -7.72
C PRO A 304 48.81 -6.45 -6.21
N SER A 305 48.05 -5.67 -5.44
CA SER A 305 48.04 -5.71 -3.97
C SER A 305 47.17 -6.85 -3.46
N LYS A 306 47.82 -7.73 -2.68
CA LYS A 306 47.23 -8.88 -2.00
C LYS A 306 46.14 -8.46 -1.01
N SER A 307 44.91 -8.91 -1.25
CA SER A 307 43.90 -9.03 -0.20
C SER A 307 44.35 -10.09 0.80
N LYS A 308 44.70 -9.65 2.01
CA LYS A 308 44.67 -10.48 3.21
C LYS A 308 43.42 -10.07 3.99
N ASN A 309 42.52 -11.04 4.24
CA ASN A 309 42.04 -11.41 5.58
C ASN A 309 40.84 -12.37 5.48
N ASN A 310 41.14 -13.66 5.28
CA ASN A 310 40.24 -14.78 5.51
C ASN A 310 40.31 -15.20 6.98
N LYS A 311 39.50 -14.59 7.85
CA LYS A 311 39.28 -15.07 9.23
C LYS A 311 37.82 -15.13 9.69
N MET A 312 36.85 -14.77 8.84
CA MET A 312 35.43 -14.82 9.22
C MET A 312 34.83 -16.24 9.17
N GLY A 313 35.25 -17.07 8.21
CA GLY A 313 34.67 -18.40 7.99
C GLY A 313 34.92 -19.42 9.12
N LEU A 314 36.00 -19.25 9.90
CA LEU A 314 36.34 -20.16 11.00
C LEU A 314 35.45 -19.94 12.23
N VAL A 315 35.03 -18.69 12.48
CA VAL A 315 34.20 -18.33 13.64
C VAL A 315 32.75 -18.78 13.43
N VAL A 316 32.24 -18.61 12.21
CA VAL A 316 30.87 -19.03 11.85
C VAL A 316 30.72 -20.57 11.89
N GLY A 317 31.73 -21.32 11.43
CA GLY A 317 31.71 -22.78 11.47
C GLY A 317 31.73 -23.38 12.89
N LEU A 318 32.48 -22.77 13.82
CA LEU A 318 32.57 -23.25 15.21
C LEU A 318 31.30 -22.97 16.02
N ALA A 319 30.61 -21.86 15.73
CA ALA A 319 29.35 -21.52 16.40
C ALA A 319 28.21 -22.49 16.03
N VAL A 320 28.07 -22.80 14.74
CA VAL A 320 27.03 -23.73 14.24
C VAL A 320 27.32 -25.17 14.69
N GLY A 321 28.59 -25.61 14.64
CA GLY A 321 28.99 -26.94 15.11
C GLY A 321 28.81 -27.14 16.62
N GLY A 322 29.15 -26.12 17.42
CA GLY A 322 28.93 -26.13 18.87
C GLY A 322 27.44 -26.17 19.23
N PHE A 323 26.61 -25.43 18.50
CA PHE A 323 25.16 -25.39 18.70
C PHE A 323 24.50 -26.76 18.44
N LEU A 324 24.86 -27.45 17.35
CA LEU A 324 24.32 -28.77 17.03
C LEU A 324 24.66 -29.83 18.10
N LEU A 325 25.86 -29.76 18.68
CA LEU A 325 26.26 -30.67 19.76
C LEU A 325 25.47 -30.44 21.06
N VAL A 326 25.19 -29.18 21.40
CA VAL A 326 24.38 -28.83 22.59
C VAL A 326 22.92 -29.26 22.40
N CYS A 327 22.35 -29.04 21.21
CA CYS A 327 20.99 -29.50 20.87
C CYS A 327 20.89 -31.04 20.92
N ALA A 328 21.86 -31.76 20.35
CA ALA A 328 21.90 -33.21 20.39
C ALA A 328 22.00 -33.77 21.82
N ALA A 329 22.82 -33.14 22.67
CA ALA A 329 22.92 -33.51 24.10
C ALA A 329 21.60 -33.24 24.86
N GLY A 330 20.93 -32.12 24.57
CA GLY A 330 19.62 -31.79 25.14
C GLY A 330 18.54 -32.82 24.76
N ILE A 331 18.47 -33.18 23.47
CA ILE A 331 17.55 -34.20 22.97
C ILE A 331 17.85 -35.56 23.62
N TYR A 332 19.13 -35.95 23.74
CA TYR A 332 19.53 -37.18 24.41
C TYR A 332 19.06 -37.25 25.87
N VAL A 333 19.18 -36.15 26.63
CA VAL A 333 18.71 -36.06 28.02
C VAL A 333 17.18 -36.18 28.11
N ILE A 334 16.44 -35.54 27.20
CA ILE A 334 14.97 -35.61 27.14
C ILE A 334 14.51 -37.04 26.84
N LEU A 335 15.15 -37.72 25.89
CA LEU A 335 14.85 -39.11 25.55
C LEU A 335 15.15 -40.07 26.72
N LYS A 336 16.24 -39.82 27.47
CA LYS A 336 16.56 -40.58 28.69
C LYS A 336 15.53 -40.38 29.80
N LYS A 337 15.01 -39.16 29.97
CA LYS A 337 13.94 -38.85 30.94
C LYS A 337 12.62 -39.51 30.55
N LYS A 338 12.23 -39.50 29.27
CA LYS A 338 11.04 -40.20 28.78
C LYS A 338 11.12 -41.72 28.97
N LYS A 339 12.30 -42.34 28.76
CA LYS A 339 12.52 -43.77 29.05
C LYS A 339 12.42 -44.11 30.54
N LYS A 340 12.87 -43.22 31.44
CA LYS A 340 12.69 -43.41 32.90
C LYS A 340 11.24 -43.25 33.35
N LYS A 341 10.47 -42.36 32.74
CA LYS A 341 9.04 -42.17 33.04
C LYS A 341 8.21 -43.39 32.65
N LYS A 342 8.45 -43.96 31.45
CA LYS A 342 7.82 -45.23 31.01
C LYS A 342 8.16 -46.45 31.86
N LYS A 343 9.29 -46.46 32.57
CA LYS A 343 9.65 -47.56 33.49
C LYS A 343 8.95 -47.42 34.84
N LYS A 344 8.56 -46.20 35.24
CA LYS A 344 7.87 -45.91 36.51
C LYS A 344 6.35 -46.11 36.42
N GLU A 345 5.77 -45.96 35.24
CA GLU A 345 4.33 -46.14 34.96
C GLU A 345 3.90 -47.62 34.79
N ARG A 346 4.82 -48.59 34.95
CA ARG A 346 4.52 -50.04 34.77
C ARG A 346 4.41 -50.82 36.08
N GLU A 347 4.57 -50.19 37.25
CA GLU A 347 4.55 -50.87 38.56
C GLU A 347 3.39 -50.45 39.48
N GLU A 348 2.50 -49.56 39.06
CA GLU A 348 1.39 -49.10 39.92
C GLU A 348 0.09 -49.12 39.12
N ASN A 349 -0.49 -50.31 38.95
CA ASN A 349 -1.83 -50.44 38.40
C ASN A 349 -2.54 -51.66 39.01
N GLN A 350 -3.16 -51.46 40.18
CA GLN A 350 -4.19 -52.34 40.75
C GLN A 350 -5.31 -51.44 41.32
N ASN A 351 -6.36 -51.30 40.50
CA ASN A 351 -7.68 -50.63 40.59
C ASN A 351 -8.45 -50.59 41.94
N PRO A 352 -9.64 -49.92 42.09
CA PRO A 352 -10.32 -48.88 41.25
C PRO A 352 -11.20 -47.78 41.99
N ILE A 353 -11.84 -46.93 41.17
CA ILE A 353 -13.12 -46.15 41.27
C ILE A 353 -13.20 -44.78 42.01
N CYS A 354 -13.48 -43.69 41.26
CA CYS A 354 -14.75 -42.90 41.26
C CYS A 354 -14.56 -41.43 40.83
N VAL A 355 -15.47 -41.00 39.93
CA VAL A 355 -15.97 -39.65 39.58
C VAL A 355 -15.10 -38.68 38.76
N GLU A 356 -15.70 -38.24 37.65
CA GLU A 356 -15.31 -37.18 36.74
C GLU A 356 -15.35 -35.80 37.44
N ASP A 357 -14.39 -34.93 37.12
CA ASP A 357 -14.58 -33.48 36.99
C ASP A 357 -13.36 -32.90 36.26
N ASP A 358 -13.58 -32.48 35.01
CA ASP A 358 -12.58 -31.83 34.18
C ASP A 358 -12.46 -30.35 34.56
N PHE A 359 -11.20 -29.97 34.70
CA PHE A 359 -10.66 -28.71 35.18
C PHE A 359 -10.27 -27.83 33.97
N MET A 360 -10.42 -26.51 34.08
CA MET A 360 -9.33 -25.51 34.07
C MET A 360 -9.75 -24.17 33.47
N ASP A 361 -9.91 -23.19 34.36
CA ASP A 361 -9.45 -21.82 34.13
C ASP A 361 -7.92 -21.80 34.27
N ASP A 362 -7.24 -21.12 33.34
CA ASP A 362 -6.00 -20.33 33.55
C ASP A 362 -5.40 -19.93 32.18
N GLU A 363 -5.92 -18.87 31.57
CA GLU A 363 -5.26 -18.19 30.44
C GLU A 363 -5.25 -16.67 30.66
N PHE A 364 -4.57 -16.26 31.72
CA PHE A 364 -4.28 -14.86 32.02
C PHE A 364 -2.76 -14.68 32.17
N GLU A 365 -2.00 -14.83 31.08
CA GLU A 365 -0.61 -14.33 30.99
C GLU A 365 0.00 -14.49 29.58
N LYS A 366 -0.64 -13.94 28.53
CA LYS A 366 0.04 -13.57 27.26
C LYS A 366 -0.91 -12.90 26.29
N GLY A 367 -0.60 -11.67 25.89
CA GLY A 367 -1.20 -11.03 24.71
C GLY A 367 -1.64 -9.59 24.96
N THR A 368 -0.71 -8.65 24.85
CA THR A 368 -1.03 -7.24 24.61
C THR A 368 -1.35 -7.06 23.14
N GLY A 369 -2.64 -7.16 22.81
CA GLY A 369 -3.23 -6.76 21.53
C GLY A 369 -4.70 -6.42 21.75
N PRO A 370 -5.32 -5.55 20.92
CA PRO A 370 -6.74 -5.23 21.06
C PRO A 370 -7.57 -6.51 20.91
N LYS A 371 -8.38 -6.84 21.91
CA LYS A 371 -9.29 -7.98 21.86
C LYS A 371 -10.28 -7.76 20.70
N LYS A 372 -10.35 -8.72 19.77
CA LYS A 372 -11.40 -8.73 18.75
C LYS A 372 -12.73 -9.09 19.42
N PHE A 373 -13.61 -8.12 19.53
CA PHE A 373 -15.00 -8.36 19.90
C PHE A 373 -15.76 -8.87 18.67
N SER A 374 -16.58 -9.90 18.87
CA SER A 374 -17.56 -10.32 17.86
C SER A 374 -18.51 -9.16 17.54
N TYR A 375 -18.95 -9.01 16.29
CA TYR A 375 -19.97 -8.02 15.92
C TYR A 375 -21.23 -8.16 16.77
N ASN A 376 -21.58 -9.37 17.21
CA ASN A 376 -22.69 -9.59 18.13
C ASN A 376 -22.39 -9.11 19.56
N ALA A 377 -21.13 -9.19 20.02
CA ALA A 377 -20.73 -8.64 21.32
C ALA A 377 -20.74 -7.10 21.29
N LEU A 378 -20.32 -6.49 20.18
CA LEU A 378 -20.43 -5.05 19.95
C LEU A 378 -21.90 -4.63 19.85
N ALA A 379 -22.71 -5.28 19.01
CA ALA A 379 -24.13 -4.97 18.82
C ALA A 379 -24.99 -5.19 20.08
N VAL A 380 -24.57 -6.07 20.99
CA VAL A 380 -25.22 -6.24 22.30
C VAL A 380 -24.78 -5.14 23.27
N ALA A 381 -23.50 -4.74 23.25
CA ALA A 381 -23.00 -3.62 24.06
C ALA A 381 -23.52 -2.26 23.60
N THR A 382 -23.83 -2.09 22.31
CA THR A 382 -24.26 -0.81 21.72
C THR A 382 -25.77 -0.68 21.57
N LYS A 383 -26.55 -1.70 21.92
CA LYS A 383 -28.00 -1.72 21.72
C LYS A 383 -28.80 -0.77 22.61
N GLU A 384 -28.20 -0.16 23.63
CA GLU A 384 -28.93 0.79 24.48
C GLU A 384 -28.38 2.22 24.59
N ASN A 385 -27.08 2.54 24.44
CA ASN A 385 -26.61 3.84 24.96
C ASN A 385 -25.59 4.67 24.13
N GLU A 386 -25.37 4.41 22.84
CA GLU A 386 -24.40 5.20 22.04
C GLU A 386 -24.77 6.69 21.91
N ARG A 387 -26.07 7.03 21.95
CA ARG A 387 -26.53 8.43 21.96
C ARG A 387 -26.38 9.11 23.33
N GLU A 388 -26.07 8.35 24.39
CA GLU A 388 -25.94 8.88 25.75
C GLU A 388 -24.48 9.18 26.10
N LEU A 389 -23.50 8.38 25.65
CA LEU A 389 -22.10 8.54 26.08
C LEU A 389 -21.48 9.86 25.62
N VAL A 390 -21.44 10.15 24.31
CA VAL A 390 -20.82 11.40 23.81
C VAL A 390 -21.53 12.62 24.38
N LYS A 391 -22.86 12.56 24.47
CA LYS A 391 -23.68 13.61 25.06
C LYS A 391 -23.35 13.83 26.54
N TRP A 392 -23.25 12.76 27.32
CA TRP A 392 -22.90 12.79 28.74
C TRP A 392 -21.49 13.34 28.98
N VAL A 393 -20.49 12.90 28.20
CA VAL A 393 -19.12 13.44 28.29
C VAL A 393 -19.09 14.92 27.91
N TRP A 394 -19.91 15.35 26.94
CA TRP A 394 -20.04 16.78 26.58
C TRP A 394 -20.69 17.60 27.71
N GLU A 395 -21.68 17.06 28.42
CA GLU A 395 -22.29 17.69 29.59
C GLU A 395 -21.33 17.83 30.76
N LEU A 396 -20.40 16.87 30.93
CA LEU A 396 -19.31 16.95 31.91
C LEU A 396 -18.27 18.00 31.48
N TYR A 397 -17.90 18.07 30.20
CA TYR A 397 -17.03 19.12 29.67
C TYR A 397 -17.60 20.52 29.91
N GLY A 398 -18.89 20.74 29.61
CA GLY A 398 -19.56 22.02 29.84
C GLY A 398 -19.68 22.44 31.32
N ARG A 399 -19.49 21.50 32.26
CA ARG A 399 -19.46 21.72 33.71
C ARG A 399 -18.04 21.75 34.29
N GLU A 400 -17.00 21.65 33.46
CA GLU A 400 -15.59 21.53 33.87
C GLU A 400 -15.30 20.28 34.73
N GLN A 401 -16.12 19.24 34.61
CA GLN A 401 -16.03 17.97 35.34
C GLN A 401 -15.62 16.80 34.44
N ILE A 402 -14.86 17.06 33.36
CA ILE A 402 -14.60 16.06 32.31
C ILE A 402 -13.85 14.81 32.81
N LEU A 403 -13.09 14.92 33.91
CA LEU A 403 -12.39 13.78 34.53
C LEU A 403 -13.35 12.76 35.16
N GLU A 404 -14.60 13.14 35.47
CA GLU A 404 -15.63 12.19 35.93
C GLU A 404 -16.04 11.19 34.83
N ALA A 405 -15.69 11.46 33.57
CA ALA A 405 -15.88 10.54 32.47
C ALA A 405 -14.84 9.41 32.43
N ALA A 406 -13.75 9.49 33.22
CA ALA A 406 -12.73 8.47 33.25
C ALA A 406 -13.29 7.14 33.78
N ASP A 407 -12.87 6.02 33.19
CA ASP A 407 -13.35 4.70 33.58
C ASP A 407 -13.04 4.43 35.08
N PRO A 408 -14.05 4.11 35.91
CA PRO A 408 -13.84 3.81 37.33
C PRO A 408 -12.81 2.71 37.59
N LYS A 409 -12.60 1.78 36.63
CA LYS A 409 -11.58 0.72 36.73
C LYS A 409 -10.16 1.26 36.78
N LEU A 410 -9.92 2.46 36.25
CA LEU A 410 -8.62 3.11 36.35
C LEU A 410 -8.32 3.55 37.79
N SER A 411 -9.31 3.62 38.68
CA SER A 411 -9.13 3.93 40.11
C SER A 411 -8.32 5.21 40.40
N GLY A 412 -8.31 6.17 39.46
CA GLY A 412 -7.50 7.39 39.54
C GLY A 412 -6.01 7.20 39.21
N ASP A 413 -5.59 6.03 38.72
CA ASP A 413 -4.23 5.74 38.28
C ASP A 413 -3.98 6.28 36.85
N TYR A 414 -4.07 7.60 36.71
CA TYR A 414 -3.76 8.32 35.49
C TYR A 414 -3.31 9.75 35.82
N ASP A 415 -2.52 10.35 34.93
CA ASP A 415 -2.21 11.77 35.00
C ASP A 415 -3.45 12.60 34.61
N GLU A 416 -3.92 13.45 35.53
CA GLU A 416 -5.16 14.23 35.34
C GLU A 416 -5.08 15.14 34.11
N TYR A 417 -3.91 15.72 33.82
CA TYR A 417 -3.74 16.62 32.69
C TYR A 417 -3.76 15.87 31.35
N GLN A 418 -3.10 14.71 31.29
CA GLN A 418 -3.16 13.81 30.14
C GLN A 418 -4.58 13.28 29.90
N MET A 419 -5.30 12.90 30.98
CA MET A 419 -6.67 12.42 30.89
C MET A 419 -7.61 13.52 30.39
N GLN A 420 -7.51 14.72 30.96
CA GLN A 420 -8.29 15.87 30.50
C GLN A 420 -8.04 16.17 29.02
N GLN A 421 -6.78 16.18 28.61
CA GLN A 421 -6.40 16.40 27.21
C GLN A 421 -6.96 15.33 26.28
N LEU A 422 -6.85 14.06 26.66
CA LEU A 422 -7.38 12.93 25.90
C LEU A 422 -8.90 13.03 25.75
N MET A 423 -9.62 13.39 26.81
CA MET A 423 -11.08 13.53 26.78
C MET A 423 -11.53 14.71 25.90
N ILE A 424 -10.86 15.87 25.97
CA ILE A 424 -11.19 17.03 25.13
C ILE A 424 -10.92 16.74 23.66
N VAL A 425 -9.78 16.10 23.35
CA VAL A 425 -9.46 15.66 21.99
C VAL A 425 -10.49 14.63 21.50
N GLY A 426 -10.91 13.70 22.35
CA GLY A 426 -11.99 12.75 22.05
C GLY A 426 -13.31 13.43 21.66
N LEU A 427 -13.71 14.47 22.40
CA LEU A 427 -14.89 15.29 22.06
C LEU A 427 -14.73 16.04 20.74
N TRP A 428 -13.54 16.56 20.45
CA TRP A 428 -13.26 17.23 19.18
C TRP A 428 -13.35 16.28 17.98
N CYS A 429 -12.83 15.05 18.13
CA CYS A 429 -12.97 13.98 17.15
C CYS A 429 -14.43 13.54 16.96
N ALA A 430 -15.22 13.52 18.05
CA ALA A 430 -16.62 13.14 18.05
C ALA A 430 -17.58 14.30 17.70
N HIS A 431 -17.06 15.44 17.22
CA HIS A 431 -17.88 16.62 16.98
C HIS A 431 -19.04 16.34 15.99
N PRO A 432 -20.29 16.77 16.27
CA PRO A 432 -21.45 16.49 15.40
C PRO A 432 -21.31 17.02 13.98
N ASP A 433 -20.74 18.20 13.82
CA ASP A 433 -20.31 18.75 12.54
C ASP A 433 -18.95 18.17 12.15
N TRP A 434 -18.92 17.48 11.01
CA TRP A 434 -17.73 16.82 10.48
C TRP A 434 -16.68 17.80 9.95
N THR A 435 -17.08 19.00 9.54
CA THR A 435 -16.20 20.00 8.94
C THR A 435 -15.22 20.61 9.95
N ILE A 436 -15.56 20.53 11.24
CA ILE A 436 -14.72 21.09 12.33
C ILE A 436 -14.04 20.01 13.17
N ARG A 437 -14.16 18.73 12.78
CA ARG A 437 -13.37 17.65 13.39
C ARG A 437 -11.90 17.83 13.02
N PRO A 438 -10.97 17.51 13.94
CA PRO A 438 -9.55 17.69 13.69
C PRO A 438 -9.02 16.69 12.68
N SER A 439 -7.97 17.10 11.98
CA SER A 439 -7.06 16.15 11.33
C SER A 439 -6.28 15.34 12.38
N ILE A 440 -5.84 14.14 12.02
CA ILE A 440 -5.01 13.31 12.91
C ILE A 440 -3.72 14.02 13.34
N ASN A 441 -3.16 14.89 12.48
CA ASN A 441 -1.99 15.69 12.81
C ASN A 441 -2.26 16.68 13.94
N GLN A 442 -3.42 17.35 13.94
CA GLN A 442 -3.83 18.24 15.04
C GLN A 442 -4.05 17.46 16.34
N VAL A 443 -4.67 16.28 16.24
CA VAL A 443 -4.84 15.36 17.38
C VAL A 443 -3.48 14.99 17.98
N ILE A 444 -2.52 14.55 17.17
CA ILE A 444 -1.18 14.15 17.62
C ILE A 444 -0.42 15.35 18.21
N GLN A 445 -0.50 16.53 17.60
CA GLN A 445 0.14 17.74 18.13
C GLN A 445 -0.37 18.09 19.53
N ILE A 446 -1.68 17.98 19.76
CA ILE A 446 -2.27 18.25 21.07
C ILE A 446 -1.90 17.14 22.06
N LEU A 447 -2.04 15.86 21.69
CA LEU A 447 -1.70 14.74 22.57
C LEU A 447 -0.22 14.71 22.98
N ASN A 448 0.68 15.23 22.13
CA ASN A 448 2.10 15.41 22.42
C ASN A 448 2.45 16.74 23.13
N PHE A 449 1.46 17.52 23.55
CA PHE A 449 1.63 18.84 24.20
C PHE A 449 2.35 19.90 23.34
N ASN A 450 2.35 19.71 22.01
CA ASN A 450 2.98 20.63 21.06
C ASN A 450 2.03 21.74 20.58
N ALA A 451 0.75 21.69 20.95
CA ALA A 451 -0.28 22.67 20.62
C ALA A 451 -1.28 22.83 21.78
N PRO A 452 -1.91 24.02 21.95
CA PRO A 452 -2.92 24.23 22.99
C PRO A 452 -4.22 23.45 22.71
N LEU A 453 -4.99 23.18 23.76
CA LEU A 453 -6.29 22.52 23.67
C LEU A 453 -7.28 23.30 22.79
N PRO A 454 -8.16 22.61 22.04
CA PRO A 454 -9.17 23.28 21.23
C PRO A 454 -10.27 23.87 22.15
N ALA A 455 -10.77 25.05 21.79
CA ALA A 455 -11.92 25.65 22.48
C ALA A 455 -13.22 25.09 21.90
N LEU A 456 -13.77 24.04 22.53
CA LEU A 456 -15.04 23.45 22.12
C LEU A 456 -16.23 24.20 22.75
N PRO A 457 -17.43 24.20 22.10
CA PRO A 457 -18.63 24.75 22.70
C PRO A 457 -19.01 24.05 24.02
N THR A 458 -19.42 24.81 25.04
CA THR A 458 -19.84 24.27 26.35
C THR A 458 -21.16 23.47 26.30
N LYS A 459 -21.90 23.55 25.20
CA LYS A 459 -23.06 22.70 24.91
C LYS A 459 -22.86 22.00 23.57
N MET A 460 -23.22 20.72 23.52
CA MET A 460 -23.11 19.91 22.30
C MET A 460 -23.95 20.55 21.17
N PRO A 461 -23.36 20.89 20.02
CA PRO A 461 -24.09 21.48 18.91
C PRO A 461 -24.98 20.45 18.22
N VAL A 462 -26.09 20.92 17.64
CA VAL A 462 -26.97 20.07 16.82
C VAL A 462 -26.34 19.90 15.44
N ALA A 463 -26.25 18.67 14.95
CA ALA A 463 -25.75 18.37 13.61
C ALA A 463 -26.60 19.13 12.56
N THR A 464 -26.00 20.15 11.94
CA THR A 464 -26.64 20.97 10.90
C THR A 464 -26.21 20.44 9.55
N TYR A 465 -27.01 19.53 8.98
CA TYR A 465 -26.84 19.11 7.59
C TYR A 465 -27.35 20.22 6.66
N SER A 466 -26.50 21.19 6.37
CA SER A 466 -26.80 22.21 5.36
C SER A 466 -26.62 21.60 3.98
N MET A 467 -27.72 21.22 3.34
CA MET A 467 -27.73 20.87 1.92
C MET A 467 -27.24 22.08 1.11
N PRO A 468 -26.27 21.92 0.19
CA PRO A 468 -25.87 22.99 -0.71
C PRO A 468 -27.08 23.49 -1.50
N SER A 469 -27.32 24.81 -1.46
CA SER A 469 -28.48 25.47 -2.07
C SER A 469 -28.53 25.42 -3.61
N ASN A 470 -27.65 24.64 -4.25
CA ASN A 470 -27.57 24.47 -5.70
C ASN A 470 -28.27 23.20 -6.23
N LEU A 471 -28.93 22.40 -5.38
CA LEU A 471 -29.74 21.25 -5.84
C LEU A 471 -31.21 21.59 -6.14
N SER A 472 -31.68 22.80 -5.83
CA SER A 472 -33.06 23.21 -6.14
C SER A 472 -33.23 23.60 -7.62
N SER A 473 -32.20 24.12 -8.29
CA SER A 473 -32.24 24.50 -9.71
C SER A 473 -32.22 23.30 -10.65
N LEU A 474 -31.51 22.22 -10.31
CA LEU A 474 -31.42 21.00 -11.14
C LEU A 474 -32.75 20.23 -11.22
N SER A 475 -33.61 20.35 -10.21
CA SER A 475 -34.93 19.70 -10.22
C SER A 475 -35.92 20.37 -11.19
N LEU A 476 -35.77 21.68 -11.46
CA LEU A 476 -36.72 22.41 -12.30
C LEU A 476 -36.40 22.29 -13.80
N GLU A 477 -35.13 22.14 -14.18
CA GLU A 477 -34.74 21.85 -15.58
C GLU A 477 -35.14 20.44 -16.01
N TYR A 478 -35.00 19.44 -15.12
CA TYR A 478 -35.38 18.06 -15.44
C TYR A 478 -36.90 17.87 -15.62
N VAL A 479 -37.72 18.57 -14.85
CA VAL A 479 -39.20 18.54 -15.00
C VAL A 479 -39.66 19.28 -16.26
N THR A 480 -38.92 20.30 -16.71
CA THR A 480 -39.26 21.05 -17.93
C THR A 480 -38.87 20.27 -19.19
N ALA A 481 -37.80 19.48 -19.15
CA ALA A 481 -37.37 18.62 -20.26
C ALA A 481 -38.35 17.47 -20.55
N GLN A 482 -38.98 16.88 -19.53
CA GLN A 482 -39.98 15.81 -19.74
C GLN A 482 -41.36 16.31 -20.22
N ARG A 483 -41.69 17.59 -20.02
CA ARG A 483 -42.97 18.16 -20.47
C ARG A 483 -43.02 18.46 -21.97
N ASN A 484 -41.85 18.64 -22.61
CA ASN A 484 -41.75 18.92 -24.04
C ASN A 484 -41.63 17.67 -24.93
N GLN A 485 -41.60 16.46 -24.36
CA GLN A 485 -41.59 15.20 -25.12
C GLN A 485 -42.95 14.47 -25.16
N THR A 486 -44.02 15.01 -24.56
CA THR A 486 -45.36 14.38 -24.56
C THR A 486 -46.42 15.13 -25.38
N GLN A 487 -46.01 16.01 -26.30
CA GLN A 487 -46.89 16.60 -27.32
C GLN A 487 -46.31 16.40 -28.73
N SER A 488 -46.29 15.15 -29.22
CA SER A 488 -46.34 14.85 -30.66
C SER A 488 -46.40 13.33 -30.90
N SER A 489 -47.56 12.72 -30.69
CA SER A 489 -47.97 11.51 -31.42
C SER A 489 -49.45 11.20 -31.14
N GLY A 490 -50.33 11.73 -31.97
CA GLY A 490 -51.74 11.34 -31.99
C GLY A 490 -52.27 11.44 -33.41
N TYR A 491 -52.45 10.30 -34.07
CA TYR A 491 -53.38 10.04 -35.18
C TYR A 491 -53.52 8.51 -35.26
N SER A 492 -54.60 7.94 -34.72
CA SER A 492 -55.92 7.70 -35.35
C SER A 492 -55.95 6.41 -36.18
N ASN A 493 -56.61 5.40 -35.63
CA ASN A 493 -57.12 4.24 -36.35
C ASN A 493 -58.36 4.66 -37.14
N ASP A 494 -58.42 4.31 -38.42
CA ASP A 494 -59.68 4.10 -39.11
C ASP A 494 -59.60 2.81 -39.92
N THR A 495 -60.67 2.05 -39.82
CA THR A 495 -60.90 0.78 -40.49
C THR A 495 -61.89 1.07 -41.60
N ASP A 496 -61.59 0.73 -42.86
CA ASP A 496 -62.67 0.32 -43.75
C ASP A 496 -62.22 -0.57 -44.90
N SER A 497 -63.17 -1.38 -45.32
CA SER A 497 -63.07 -2.57 -46.14
C SER A 497 -63.53 -2.32 -47.58
N SER A 498 -62.85 -2.87 -48.59
CA SER A 498 -63.53 -3.32 -49.83
C SER A 498 -62.63 -4.16 -50.74
N LEU A 499 -63.26 -5.18 -51.31
CA LEU A 499 -62.77 -6.15 -52.30
C LEU A 499 -62.29 -5.53 -53.63
N SER A 500 -61.31 -6.15 -54.29
CA SER A 500 -61.55 -6.84 -55.58
C SER A 500 -60.25 -7.39 -56.19
N ALA A 501 -60.37 -8.61 -56.72
CA ALA A 501 -59.40 -9.28 -57.55
C ALA A 501 -59.27 -8.61 -58.92
N SER A 502 -58.10 -8.71 -59.56
CA SER A 502 -57.94 -9.02 -60.99
C SER A 502 -56.48 -9.19 -61.39
N ALA A 503 -56.26 -10.22 -62.18
CA ALA A 503 -55.00 -10.63 -62.77
C ALA A 503 -54.52 -9.70 -63.91
N ALA A 504 -53.24 -9.88 -64.27
CA ALA A 504 -52.73 -10.07 -65.63
C ALA A 504 -51.63 -9.10 -66.13
N ARG A 505 -50.50 -9.75 -66.49
CA ARG A 505 -49.66 -9.56 -67.69
C ARG A 505 -48.62 -8.44 -67.75
N LEU A 506 -47.36 -8.88 -67.78
CA LEU A 506 -46.44 -8.84 -68.93
C LEU A 506 -46.70 -7.72 -69.97
N ASN A 507 -45.77 -6.76 -70.10
CA ASN A 507 -44.71 -6.81 -71.14
C ASN A 507 -43.87 -5.52 -71.21
N ASN A 508 -42.55 -5.74 -71.32
CA ASN A 508 -41.52 -5.04 -72.11
C ASN A 508 -41.84 -3.72 -72.84
N ALA A 509 -40.99 -2.72 -72.59
CA ALA A 509 -40.11 -2.01 -73.54
C ALA A 509 -39.38 -0.93 -72.71
N ARG A 510 -38.06 -0.78 -72.70
CA ARG A 510 -37.15 -0.62 -73.85
C ARG A 510 -35.70 -0.84 -73.40
#